data_AF-A0A9N8H545-F1
#
_entry.id   AF-A0A9N8H545-F1
#
_cell.length_a   1.000
_cell.length_b   1.000
_cell.length_c   1.000
_cell.angle_alpha   90.00
_cell.angle_beta   90.00
_cell.angle_gamma   90.00
#
_symmetry.space_group_name_H-M   'P 1'
#
loop_
_entity.id
_entity.type
_entity.pdbx_description
1 polymer ?
#
loop_
_entity_poly.entity_id
_entity_poly.type
_entity_poly.pdbx_seq_one_letter_code
_entity_poly.pdbx_strand_id
1 'polypeptide(L)'
;MVLLPLTRKLNKALGPFLLRNGLRLRMALGSPGDNPTLDSLTGITWAQKLISIEAHHDAQAFMDHIQKIKHSPIEVWVEDTFDRIFGKDDLEERRKTMTPSEIRLSILESYLRPALLPDERWSNVLQWRFHTRLLKWIRAEWLLAQYGLHVQQAVRDFPKFRHSPQLTVTSSRSSQQGNILTSLLLTTTTSTEYDPQQSASKNKAITASLPTTDFVHRVLETRRWSPHKNNPAVYQQLQQLCQTIAKNGRMVSLRGGGLLLADLPLDTPLQTVPFQDVLQVLGGHVHACGPLNALCEERDMYQLWTQEYVDRLAHYLLQRCNRQPQHETVILDIGAGDGLLGRHLQIAMGKRLLTSSRRNKKNNNKTKAPTVVSVDNGSWRIHPRAAVEPLSVEQALEQYVAPGKQQQHTIVLCSWMPMGVDWSHLFRQYHVDEYILIGECDDGTCGDNWDTWGNPAYQSDEVMEQELMAALVEDQTDDDNNNDNNSGSHDKEEEEGHMATEGTLPQYQVDGYKRIDKDDWAPFQFSRFDSAISKTGKTVVFRRTQKTEEIQ
;
A
#
# COMPACT_ATOMS: atom_id res chain seq x y z
N MET A 1 -27.21 4.98 -33.62
CA MET A 1 -26.11 5.88 -33.19
C MET A 1 -26.54 7.02 -32.25
N VAL A 2 -27.81 7.46 -32.22
CA VAL A 2 -28.25 8.61 -31.39
C VAL A 2 -28.31 8.33 -29.87
N LEU A 3 -28.49 7.07 -29.46
CA LEU A 3 -28.59 6.72 -28.03
C LEU A 3 -27.27 6.90 -27.25
N LEU A 4 -26.12 6.68 -27.91
CA LEU A 4 -24.81 6.67 -27.24
C LEU A 4 -24.32 8.06 -26.79
N PRO A 5 -24.51 9.14 -27.58
CA PRO A 5 -24.25 10.50 -27.09
C PRO A 5 -25.15 10.93 -25.93
N LEU A 6 -26.42 10.50 -25.93
CA LEU A 6 -27.39 10.83 -24.89
C LEU A 6 -27.03 10.15 -23.57
N THR A 7 -26.68 8.86 -23.60
CA THR A 7 -26.24 8.14 -22.41
C THR A 7 -24.97 8.74 -21.80
N ARG A 8 -24.00 9.17 -22.63
CA ARG A 8 -22.80 9.86 -22.14
C ARG A 8 -23.15 11.17 -21.42
N LYS A 9 -23.92 12.05 -22.06
CA LYS A 9 -24.34 13.32 -21.42
C LYS A 9 -25.05 13.07 -20.09
N LEU A 10 -25.90 12.05 -20.03
CA LEU A 10 -26.61 11.65 -18.82
C LEU A 10 -25.63 11.14 -17.74
N ASN A 11 -24.69 10.25 -18.08
CA ASN A 11 -23.68 9.73 -17.16
C ASN A 11 -22.81 10.83 -16.57
N LYS A 12 -22.39 11.80 -17.40
CA LYS A 12 -21.56 12.93 -16.98
C LYS A 12 -22.23 13.83 -15.95
N ALA A 13 -23.55 14.00 -16.07
CA ALA A 13 -24.33 14.74 -15.09
C ALA A 13 -24.62 13.88 -13.84
N LEU A 14 -24.97 12.61 -14.04
CA LEU A 14 -25.34 11.68 -12.96
C LEU A 14 -24.18 11.35 -12.04
N GLY A 15 -22.98 11.10 -12.55
CA GLY A 15 -21.83 10.66 -11.73
C GLY A 15 -21.51 11.65 -10.60
N PRO A 16 -21.11 12.90 -10.90
CA PRO A 16 -20.87 13.94 -9.89
C PRO A 16 -22.08 14.21 -8.99
N PHE A 17 -23.29 14.22 -9.54
CA PHE A 17 -24.52 14.42 -8.77
C PHE A 17 -24.74 13.30 -7.74
N LEU A 18 -24.61 12.04 -8.15
CA LEU A 18 -24.76 10.89 -7.27
C LEU A 18 -23.64 10.85 -6.21
N LEU A 19 -22.40 11.20 -6.57
CA LEU A 19 -21.30 11.25 -5.61
C LEU A 19 -21.59 12.29 -4.51
N ARG A 20 -21.94 13.52 -4.91
CA ARG A 20 -22.23 14.62 -3.98
C ARG A 20 -23.40 14.30 -3.05
N ASN A 21 -24.52 13.84 -3.61
CA ASN A 21 -25.71 13.56 -2.82
C ASN A 21 -25.57 12.27 -2.01
N GLY A 22 -24.86 11.26 -2.54
CA GLY A 22 -24.54 10.03 -1.82
C GLY A 22 -23.70 10.28 -0.58
N LEU A 23 -22.69 11.15 -0.67
CA LEU A 23 -21.88 11.55 0.49
C LEU A 23 -22.70 12.30 1.55
N ARG A 24 -23.55 13.24 1.13
CA ARG A 24 -24.48 13.94 2.05
C ARG A 24 -25.42 12.97 2.75
N LEU A 25 -26.00 12.03 2.00
CA LEU A 25 -26.88 11.00 2.56
C LEU A 25 -26.11 10.08 3.52
N ARG A 26 -24.89 9.66 3.17
CA ARG A 26 -24.04 8.86 4.06
C ARG A 26 -23.75 9.57 5.38
N MET A 27 -23.41 10.86 5.33
CA MET A 27 -23.18 11.68 6.52
C MET A 27 -24.47 11.80 7.36
N ALA A 28 -25.62 12.00 6.73
CA ALA A 28 -26.91 12.05 7.42
C ALA A 28 -27.28 10.72 8.11
N LEU A 29 -26.78 9.59 7.61
CA LEU A 29 -26.96 8.26 8.19
C LEU A 29 -25.95 7.93 9.31
N GLY A 30 -25.04 8.86 9.66
CA GLY A 30 -24.23 8.80 10.89
C GLY A 30 -23.12 7.75 10.91
N SER A 31 -22.64 7.28 9.76
CA SER A 31 -21.55 6.29 9.68
C SER A 31 -20.26 6.93 9.13
N PRO A 32 -19.36 7.41 10.01
CA PRO A 32 -18.09 7.99 9.58
C PRO A 32 -17.11 6.94 9.05
N GLY A 33 -17.21 5.68 9.51
CA GLY A 33 -16.34 4.57 9.12
C GLY A 33 -16.74 3.92 7.79
N ASP A 34 -15.86 3.06 7.25
CA ASP A 34 -16.07 2.35 5.99
C ASP A 34 -17.27 1.38 6.04
N ASN A 35 -18.26 1.62 5.18
CA ASN A 35 -19.43 0.74 5.06
C ASN A 35 -19.77 0.44 3.58
N PRO A 36 -19.33 -0.72 3.03
CA PRO A 36 -19.58 -1.10 1.63
C PRO A 36 -21.06 -1.09 1.23
N THR A 37 -21.89 -1.55 2.15
CA THR A 37 -23.32 -1.72 1.94
C THR A 37 -23.97 -0.34 1.85
N LEU A 38 -23.61 0.54 2.78
CA LEU A 38 -24.08 1.93 2.77
C LEU A 38 -23.59 2.69 1.53
N ASP A 39 -22.36 2.48 1.09
CA ASP A 39 -21.84 3.07 -0.16
C ASP A 39 -22.64 2.64 -1.39
N SER A 40 -23.08 1.38 -1.41
CA SER A 40 -23.89 0.86 -2.50
C SER A 40 -25.32 1.42 -2.46
N LEU A 41 -25.90 1.53 -1.26
CA LEU A 41 -27.25 2.08 -1.05
C LEU A 41 -27.32 3.58 -1.35
N THR A 42 -26.28 4.34 -1.00
CA THR A 42 -26.18 5.79 -1.25
C THR A 42 -25.78 6.14 -2.68
N GLY A 43 -25.51 5.14 -3.52
CA GLY A 43 -25.12 5.33 -4.92
C GLY A 43 -23.66 5.77 -5.13
N ILE A 44 -22.84 5.83 -4.07
CA ILE A 44 -21.42 6.22 -4.17
C ILE A 44 -20.66 5.26 -5.09
N THR A 45 -20.86 3.95 -4.97
CA THR A 45 -20.17 2.96 -5.82
C THR A 45 -20.55 3.08 -7.30
N TRP A 46 -21.78 3.49 -7.60
CA TRP A 46 -22.25 3.75 -8.95
C TRP A 46 -21.64 5.04 -9.50
N ALA A 47 -21.62 6.09 -8.68
CA ALA A 47 -21.00 7.36 -9.02
C ALA A 47 -19.52 7.21 -9.37
N GLN A 48 -18.76 6.45 -8.55
CA GLN A 48 -17.36 6.13 -8.79
C GLN A 48 -17.17 5.48 -10.16
N LYS A 49 -17.95 4.44 -10.48
CA LYS A 49 -17.89 3.75 -11.78
C LYS A 49 -18.20 4.69 -12.95
N LEU A 50 -19.26 5.49 -12.84
CA LEU A 50 -19.66 6.42 -13.90
C LEU A 50 -18.57 7.47 -14.16
N ILE A 51 -18.01 8.05 -13.09
CA ILE A 51 -16.93 9.03 -13.19
C ILE A 51 -15.69 8.40 -13.83
N SER A 52 -15.23 7.23 -13.36
CA SER A 52 -14.07 6.54 -13.94
C SER A 52 -14.25 6.27 -15.45
N ILE A 53 -15.43 5.79 -15.86
CA ILE A 53 -15.75 5.49 -17.26
C ILE A 53 -15.73 6.77 -18.12
N GLU A 54 -16.47 7.80 -17.71
CA GLU A 54 -16.62 9.00 -18.52
C GLU A 54 -15.34 9.84 -18.54
N ALA A 55 -14.63 9.96 -17.42
CA ALA A 55 -13.33 10.65 -17.37
C ALA A 55 -12.31 9.97 -18.29
N HIS A 56 -12.30 8.63 -18.33
CA HIS A 56 -11.45 7.89 -19.25
C HIS A 56 -11.83 8.10 -20.72
N HIS A 57 -13.12 7.96 -21.06
CA HIS A 57 -13.59 8.14 -22.43
C HIS A 57 -13.36 9.57 -22.94
N ASP A 58 -13.51 10.58 -22.08
CA ASP A 58 -13.25 11.97 -22.44
C ASP A 58 -11.76 12.22 -22.66
N ALA A 59 -10.91 11.68 -21.79
CA ALA A 59 -9.47 11.72 -21.98
C ALA A 59 -9.05 11.08 -23.30
N GLN A 60 -9.56 9.90 -23.61
CA GLN A 60 -9.24 9.20 -24.85
C GLN A 60 -9.74 9.98 -26.08
N ALA A 61 -10.98 10.45 -26.06
CA ALA A 61 -11.55 11.23 -27.17
C ALA A 61 -10.76 12.53 -27.43
N PHE A 62 -10.29 13.19 -26.36
CA PHE A 62 -9.46 14.37 -26.47
C PHE A 62 -8.08 14.06 -27.06
N MET A 63 -7.44 12.97 -26.61
CA MET A 63 -6.16 12.51 -27.14
C MET A 63 -6.24 12.12 -28.62
N ASP A 64 -7.30 11.41 -29.01
CA ASP A 64 -7.57 11.05 -30.41
C ASP A 64 -7.79 12.31 -31.25
N HIS A 65 -8.43 13.34 -30.70
CA HIS A 65 -8.60 14.63 -31.37
C HIS A 65 -7.27 15.35 -31.59
N ILE A 66 -6.42 15.45 -30.56
CA ILE A 66 -5.08 16.03 -30.69
C ILE A 66 -4.26 15.28 -31.73
N GLN A 67 -4.34 13.94 -31.75
CA GLN A 67 -3.62 13.13 -32.72
C GLN A 67 -4.11 13.38 -34.15
N LYS A 68 -5.42 13.55 -34.36
CA LYS A 68 -5.99 13.88 -35.68
C LYS A 68 -5.52 15.25 -36.19
N ILE A 69 -5.54 16.28 -35.34
CA ILE A 69 -5.06 17.63 -35.71
C ILE A 69 -3.61 17.58 -36.19
N LYS A 70 -2.74 16.82 -35.49
CA LYS A 70 -1.32 16.68 -35.87
C LYS A 70 -1.09 16.06 -37.25
N HIS A 71 -2.07 15.35 -37.80
CA HIS A 71 -1.95 14.64 -39.07
C HIS A 71 -2.71 15.28 -40.23
N SER A 72 -3.47 16.37 -40.02
CA SER A 72 -4.23 17.05 -41.09
C SER A 72 -3.63 18.44 -41.40
N PRO A 73 -2.89 18.60 -42.52
CA PRO A 73 -2.31 19.89 -42.92
C PRO A 73 -3.34 20.99 -43.12
N ILE A 74 -4.55 20.61 -43.52
CA ILE A 74 -5.67 21.53 -43.77
C ILE A 74 -6.28 22.00 -42.45
N GLU A 75 -6.41 21.12 -41.44
CA GLU A 75 -6.93 21.52 -40.13
C GLU A 75 -5.96 22.45 -39.40
N VAL A 76 -4.65 22.21 -39.50
CA VAL A 76 -3.63 23.12 -38.95
C VAL A 76 -3.75 24.52 -39.57
N TRP A 77 -4.02 24.62 -40.88
CA TRP A 77 -4.20 25.89 -41.57
C TRP A 77 -5.54 26.59 -41.23
N VAL A 78 -6.63 25.81 -41.10
CA VAL A 78 -7.95 26.35 -40.71
C VAL A 78 -7.93 26.82 -39.25
N GLU A 79 -7.29 26.10 -38.34
CA GLU A 79 -7.11 26.53 -36.95
C GLU A 79 -6.28 27.82 -36.87
N ASP A 80 -5.15 27.94 -37.60
CA ASP A 80 -4.33 29.16 -37.60
C ASP A 80 -5.10 30.38 -38.14
N THR A 81 -6.01 30.15 -39.09
CA THR A 81 -6.87 31.20 -39.65
C THR A 81 -8.01 31.57 -38.70
N PHE A 82 -8.65 30.60 -38.04
CA PHE A 82 -9.70 30.86 -37.03
C PHE A 82 -9.14 31.53 -35.78
N ASP A 83 -7.96 31.10 -35.31
CA ASP A 83 -7.25 31.65 -34.16
C ASP A 83 -6.91 33.15 -34.36
N ARG A 84 -6.59 33.54 -35.60
CA ARG A 84 -6.38 34.96 -35.98
C ARG A 84 -7.65 35.78 -36.03
N ILE A 85 -8.80 35.18 -36.30
CA ILE A 85 -10.06 35.90 -36.54
C ILE A 85 -10.86 36.08 -35.25
N PHE A 86 -10.87 35.10 -34.35
CA PHE A 86 -11.79 35.11 -33.20
C PHE A 86 -11.15 35.45 -31.85
N GLY A 87 -9.83 35.57 -31.77
CA GLY A 87 -9.13 35.84 -30.51
C GLY A 87 -9.29 34.64 -29.57
N LYS A 88 -8.22 33.86 -29.40
CA LYS A 88 -8.26 32.71 -28.50
C LYS A 88 -8.66 33.12 -27.09
N ASP A 89 -9.63 32.39 -26.53
CA ASP A 89 -9.66 32.17 -25.09
C ASP A 89 -8.32 31.52 -24.69
N ASP A 90 -7.59 32.12 -23.74
CA ASP A 90 -6.31 31.64 -23.16
C ASP A 90 -6.29 30.13 -22.82
N LEU A 91 -7.47 29.53 -22.65
CA LEU A 91 -7.68 28.12 -22.36
C LEU A 91 -7.26 27.18 -23.49
N GLU A 92 -7.47 27.54 -24.77
CA GLU A 92 -7.06 26.67 -25.88
C GLU A 92 -5.55 26.68 -26.10
N GLU A 93 -4.91 27.84 -25.94
CA GLU A 93 -3.46 27.94 -26.05
C GLU A 93 -2.77 27.19 -24.92
N ARG A 94 -3.27 27.33 -23.68
CA ARG A 94 -2.82 26.49 -22.56
C ARG A 94 -2.97 25.00 -22.87
N ARG A 95 -4.12 24.56 -23.41
CA ARG A 95 -4.36 23.15 -23.74
C ARG A 95 -3.41 22.59 -24.79
N LYS A 96 -2.97 23.38 -25.77
CA LYS A 96 -1.99 22.96 -26.79
C LYS A 96 -0.62 22.65 -26.16
N THR A 97 -0.29 23.27 -25.02
CA THR A 97 0.96 23.04 -24.29
C THR A 97 0.89 21.94 -23.23
N MET A 98 -0.32 21.49 -22.86
CA MET A 98 -0.49 20.49 -21.81
C MET A 98 -0.01 19.11 -22.26
N THR A 99 0.69 18.44 -21.35
CA THR A 99 1.03 17.04 -21.49
C THR A 99 -0.24 16.16 -21.44
N PRO A 100 -0.20 14.95 -22.03
CA PRO A 100 -1.31 14.01 -21.96
C PRO A 100 -1.79 13.70 -20.53
N SER A 101 -0.88 13.67 -19.56
CA SER A 101 -1.21 13.44 -18.15
C SER A 101 -1.95 14.62 -17.52
N GLU A 102 -1.51 15.86 -17.79
CA GLU A 102 -2.19 17.08 -17.31
C GLU A 102 -3.61 17.19 -17.87
N ILE A 103 -3.81 16.83 -19.14
CA ILE A 103 -5.13 16.76 -19.75
C ILE A 103 -6.02 15.77 -18.98
N ARG A 104 -5.53 14.55 -18.73
CA ARG A 104 -6.28 13.51 -17.99
C ARG A 104 -6.64 13.95 -16.58
N LEU A 105 -5.70 14.60 -15.89
CA LEU A 105 -5.95 15.18 -14.57
C LEU A 105 -7.01 16.27 -14.61
N SER A 106 -6.94 17.20 -15.57
CA SER A 106 -7.92 18.29 -15.69
C SER A 106 -9.34 17.75 -15.96
N ILE A 107 -9.45 16.71 -16.78
CA ILE A 107 -10.73 16.04 -17.05
C ILE A 107 -11.24 15.37 -15.78
N LEU A 108 -10.42 14.57 -15.10
CA LEU A 108 -10.81 13.92 -13.84
C LEU A 108 -11.25 14.94 -12.79
N GLU A 109 -10.50 16.01 -12.61
CA GLU A 109 -10.80 17.09 -11.67
C GLU A 109 -12.14 17.77 -12.00
N SER A 110 -12.47 17.94 -13.29
CA SER A 110 -13.76 18.51 -13.70
C SER A 110 -14.97 17.68 -13.25
N TYR A 111 -14.80 16.38 -13.01
CA TYR A 111 -15.83 15.51 -12.43
C TYR A 111 -15.81 15.53 -10.90
N LEU A 112 -14.61 15.43 -10.30
CA LEU A 112 -14.45 15.25 -8.85
C LEU A 112 -14.67 16.55 -8.08
N ARG A 113 -14.08 17.65 -8.53
CA ARG A 113 -14.02 18.90 -7.78
C ARG A 113 -15.41 19.50 -7.51
N PRO A 114 -16.33 19.62 -8.48
CA PRO A 114 -17.70 20.09 -8.19
C PRO A 114 -18.52 19.15 -7.31
N ALA A 115 -18.17 17.85 -7.28
CA ALA A 115 -18.85 16.86 -6.45
C ALA A 115 -18.36 16.89 -4.99
N LEU A 116 -17.04 17.03 -4.80
CA LEU A 116 -16.37 16.93 -3.51
C LEU A 116 -16.18 18.29 -2.82
N LEU A 117 -16.08 19.37 -3.59
CA LEU A 117 -15.81 20.75 -3.16
C LEU A 117 -16.84 21.74 -3.77
N PRO A 118 -18.15 21.52 -3.62
CA PRO A 118 -19.18 22.35 -4.28
C PRO A 118 -19.15 23.84 -3.95
N ASP A 119 -18.59 24.24 -2.79
CA ASP A 119 -18.38 25.65 -2.43
C ASP A 119 -16.89 26.02 -2.32
N GLU A 120 -16.00 25.10 -2.68
CA GLU A 120 -14.55 25.27 -2.65
C GLU A 120 -14.04 25.74 -1.27
N ARG A 121 -14.57 25.14 -0.19
CA ARG A 121 -14.12 25.36 1.19
C ARG A 121 -13.69 24.08 1.87
N TRP A 122 -12.83 24.20 2.87
CA TRP A 122 -12.37 23.08 3.68
C TRP A 122 -13.51 22.34 4.42
N SER A 123 -14.60 23.02 4.76
CA SER A 123 -15.80 22.38 5.32
C SER A 123 -16.38 21.26 4.44
N ASN A 124 -16.19 21.32 3.11
CA ASN A 124 -16.62 20.25 2.20
C ASN A 124 -15.77 18.99 2.36
N VAL A 125 -14.47 19.15 2.63
CA VAL A 125 -13.52 18.05 2.83
C VAL A 125 -13.90 17.17 4.03
N LEU A 126 -14.44 17.79 5.10
CA LEU A 126 -14.89 17.07 6.30
C LEU A 126 -15.95 15.99 6.01
N GLN A 127 -16.72 16.14 4.93
CA GLN A 127 -17.80 15.20 4.59
C GLN A 127 -17.27 13.86 4.06
N TRP A 128 -16.00 13.80 3.65
CA TRP A 128 -15.44 12.63 2.99
C TRP A 128 -14.00 12.28 3.40
N ARG A 129 -13.31 13.12 4.18
CA ARG A 129 -11.91 12.85 4.61
C ARG A 129 -11.72 11.53 5.36
N PHE A 130 -12.74 11.05 6.07
CA PHE A 130 -12.70 9.78 6.80
C PHE A 130 -13.28 8.60 6.00
N HIS A 131 -13.73 8.86 4.77
CA HIS A 131 -14.18 7.82 3.86
C HIS A 131 -12.97 7.21 3.15
N THR A 132 -12.28 6.32 3.85
CA THR A 132 -11.00 5.71 3.42
C THR A 132 -11.12 4.99 2.09
N ARG A 133 -12.24 4.32 1.81
CA ARG A 133 -12.49 3.71 0.49
C ARG A 133 -12.65 4.72 -0.64
N LEU A 134 -13.35 5.81 -0.39
CA LEU A 134 -13.49 6.88 -1.38
C LEU A 134 -12.13 7.54 -1.64
N LEU A 135 -11.38 7.87 -0.59
CA LEU A 135 -10.04 8.44 -0.71
C LEU A 135 -9.09 7.50 -1.47
N LYS A 136 -9.12 6.19 -1.18
CA LYS A 136 -8.38 5.16 -1.92
C LYS A 136 -8.74 5.16 -3.40
N TRP A 137 -10.03 5.24 -3.74
CA TRP A 137 -10.48 5.33 -5.14
C TRP A 137 -10.02 6.63 -5.82
N ILE A 138 -10.21 7.80 -5.19
CA ILE A 138 -9.78 9.09 -5.75
C ILE A 138 -8.27 9.08 -6.00
N ARG A 139 -7.48 8.58 -5.04
CA ARG A 139 -6.03 8.42 -5.17
C ARG A 139 -5.68 7.52 -6.35
N ALA A 140 -6.35 6.37 -6.49
CA ALA A 140 -6.11 5.47 -7.61
C ALA A 140 -6.41 6.13 -8.96
N GLU A 141 -7.55 6.80 -9.11
CA GLU A 141 -7.92 7.52 -10.33
C GLU A 141 -6.92 8.65 -10.65
N TRP A 142 -6.49 9.40 -9.63
CA TRP A 142 -5.50 10.46 -9.78
C TRP A 142 -4.15 9.90 -10.28
N LEU A 143 -3.65 8.83 -9.64
CA LEU A 143 -2.40 8.18 -10.04
C LEU A 143 -2.49 7.58 -11.45
N LEU A 144 -3.63 7.00 -11.82
CA LEU A 144 -3.85 6.46 -13.15
C LEU A 144 -3.96 7.57 -14.20
N ALA A 145 -4.59 8.70 -13.89
CA ALA A 145 -4.63 9.86 -14.76
C ALA A 145 -3.22 10.42 -15.01
N GLN A 146 -2.43 10.59 -13.93
CA GLN A 146 -1.09 11.17 -13.97
C GLN A 146 -0.05 10.23 -14.61
N TYR A 147 0.01 8.97 -14.20
CA TYR A 147 1.09 8.05 -14.57
C TYR A 147 0.65 6.88 -15.46
N GLY A 148 -0.65 6.69 -15.70
CA GLY A 148 -1.15 5.54 -16.44
C GLY A 148 -0.58 5.41 -17.87
N LEU A 149 -0.34 6.52 -18.57
CA LEU A 149 0.28 6.50 -19.91
C LEU A 149 1.74 6.02 -19.85
N HIS A 150 2.47 6.40 -18.81
CA HIS A 150 3.83 5.90 -18.58
C HIS A 150 3.80 4.41 -18.27
N VAL A 151 2.88 3.95 -17.43
CA VAL A 151 2.70 2.50 -17.16
C VAL A 151 2.36 1.75 -18.46
N GLN A 152 1.47 2.28 -19.30
CA GLN A 152 1.18 1.71 -20.63
C GLN A 152 2.43 1.61 -21.49
N GLN A 153 3.19 2.70 -21.56
CA GLN A 153 4.43 2.77 -22.33
C GLN A 153 5.45 1.74 -21.83
N ALA A 154 5.65 1.66 -20.52
CA ALA A 154 6.53 0.71 -19.87
C ALA A 154 6.14 -0.74 -20.18
N VAL A 155 4.85 -1.07 -20.06
CA VAL A 155 4.35 -2.42 -20.35
C VAL A 155 4.48 -2.78 -21.84
N ARG A 156 4.32 -1.80 -22.73
CA ARG A 156 4.49 -1.96 -24.18
C ARG A 156 5.96 -2.16 -24.57
N ASP A 157 6.83 -1.30 -24.08
CA ASP A 157 8.24 -1.25 -24.48
C ASP A 157 9.06 -2.36 -23.81
N PHE A 158 8.60 -2.88 -22.68
CA PHE A 158 9.26 -3.93 -21.92
C PHE A 158 8.39 -5.18 -21.78
N PRO A 159 8.27 -6.03 -22.83
CA PRO A 159 7.45 -7.25 -22.78
C PRO A 159 7.79 -8.20 -21.63
N LYS A 160 9.06 -8.27 -21.21
CA LYS A 160 9.47 -9.07 -20.03
C LYS A 160 8.76 -8.62 -18.76
N PHE A 161 8.48 -7.33 -18.63
CA PHE A 161 7.71 -6.78 -17.52
C PHE A 161 6.25 -7.22 -17.60
N ARG A 162 5.61 -7.05 -18.77
CA ARG A 162 4.23 -7.50 -19.06
C ARG A 162 4.01 -8.98 -18.71
N HIS A 163 4.99 -9.82 -18.98
CA HIS A 163 4.92 -11.26 -18.72
C HIS A 163 5.34 -11.66 -17.30
N SER A 164 5.58 -10.71 -16.41
CA SER A 164 5.79 -11.02 -14.99
C SER A 164 4.56 -11.73 -14.42
N PRO A 165 4.71 -12.83 -13.66
CA PRO A 165 3.59 -13.56 -13.06
C PRO A 165 2.68 -12.69 -12.18
N GLN A 166 3.27 -11.63 -11.60
CA GLN A 166 2.56 -10.68 -10.76
C GLN A 166 1.70 -9.69 -11.56
N LEU A 167 1.96 -9.51 -12.86
CA LEU A 167 1.18 -8.60 -13.70
C LEU A 167 0.18 -9.34 -14.60
N THR A 168 0.35 -10.65 -14.77
CA THR A 168 -0.57 -11.48 -15.53
C THR A 168 -1.89 -11.64 -14.78
N VAL A 169 -2.96 -11.12 -15.37
CA VAL A 169 -4.33 -11.34 -14.89
C VAL A 169 -4.74 -12.74 -15.29
N THR A 170 -4.84 -13.66 -14.33
CA THR A 170 -5.46 -14.96 -14.57
C THR A 170 -6.95 -14.75 -14.71
N SER A 171 -7.46 -14.77 -15.94
CA SER A 171 -8.88 -14.63 -16.26
C SER A 171 -9.69 -15.88 -15.89
N SER A 172 -9.43 -16.47 -14.72
CA SER A 172 -10.12 -17.65 -14.23
C SER A 172 -11.43 -17.24 -13.56
N ARG A 173 -12.47 -17.09 -14.40
CA ARG A 173 -13.87 -17.36 -14.04
C ARG A 173 -14.39 -16.72 -12.73
N SER A 174 -14.71 -15.42 -12.74
CA SER A 174 -15.99 -14.95 -12.17
C SER A 174 -16.19 -13.44 -12.39
N SER A 175 -17.36 -13.15 -12.98
CA SER A 175 -18.04 -11.86 -13.07
C SER A 175 -17.30 -10.67 -13.70
N GLN A 176 -17.87 -10.24 -14.83
CA GLN A 176 -18.11 -8.89 -15.37
C GLN A 176 -18.02 -7.62 -14.45
N GLN A 177 -17.51 -7.67 -13.23
CA GLN A 177 -17.09 -6.46 -12.51
C GLN A 177 -15.66 -6.13 -12.97
N GLY A 178 -15.49 -5.49 -14.13
CA GLY A 178 -15.83 -4.08 -14.24
C GLY A 178 -14.64 -3.17 -13.91
N ASN A 179 -13.40 -3.67 -13.82
CA ASN A 179 -12.23 -2.82 -14.02
C ASN A 179 -12.06 -2.59 -15.53
N ILE A 180 -12.88 -1.68 -16.06
CA ILE A 180 -12.78 -1.14 -17.42
C ILE A 180 -11.35 -0.62 -17.69
N LEU A 181 -10.62 -0.22 -16.64
CA LEU A 181 -9.22 0.19 -16.73
C LEU A 181 -8.23 -0.98 -16.97
N THR A 182 -8.50 -2.19 -16.48
CA THR A 182 -7.60 -3.36 -16.68
C THR A 182 -7.63 -3.86 -18.13
N SER A 183 -8.75 -3.66 -18.86
CA SER A 183 -8.82 -4.00 -20.28
C SER A 183 -8.10 -2.96 -21.15
N LEU A 184 -8.20 -1.67 -20.83
CA LEU A 184 -7.73 -0.60 -21.72
C LEU A 184 -6.19 -0.50 -21.85
N LEU A 185 -5.43 -0.90 -20.84
CA LEU A 185 -3.96 -0.88 -20.88
C LEU A 185 -3.33 -2.01 -21.72
N LEU A 186 -4.03 -3.14 -21.92
CA LEU A 186 -3.43 -4.36 -22.48
C LEU A 186 -4.19 -5.00 -23.64
N THR A 187 -5.40 -4.52 -23.97
CA THR A 187 -6.19 -5.03 -25.10
C THR A 187 -5.88 -4.35 -26.44
N THR A 188 -5.06 -3.29 -26.45
CA THR A 188 -4.73 -2.55 -27.70
C THR A 188 -3.73 -3.26 -28.61
N THR A 189 -3.11 -4.37 -28.19
CA THR A 189 -2.44 -5.26 -29.15
C THR A 189 -3.48 -6.18 -29.76
N THR A 190 -4.11 -5.65 -30.81
CA THR A 190 -4.50 -6.34 -32.05
C THR A 190 -4.52 -7.85 -31.97
N SER A 191 -5.71 -8.38 -32.26
CA SER A 191 -6.04 -9.71 -32.75
C SER A 191 -5.21 -10.17 -33.96
N THR A 192 -3.89 -10.13 -33.91
CA THR A 192 -3.07 -11.06 -34.68
C THR A 192 -3.33 -12.43 -34.07
N GLU A 193 -4.09 -13.25 -34.79
CA GLU A 193 -4.45 -14.62 -34.50
C GLU A 193 -3.35 -15.32 -33.70
N TYR A 194 -3.54 -15.39 -32.39
CA TYR A 194 -2.77 -16.30 -31.55
C TYR A 194 -3.23 -17.70 -31.92
N ASP A 195 -2.55 -18.32 -32.87
CA ASP A 195 -2.76 -19.72 -33.26
C ASP A 195 -2.45 -20.61 -32.04
N PRO A 196 -3.48 -21.17 -31.36
CA PRO A 196 -3.26 -21.98 -30.18
C PRO A 196 -2.44 -23.24 -30.49
N GLN A 197 -2.43 -23.70 -31.75
CA GLN A 197 -1.83 -24.95 -32.15
C GLN A 197 -0.30 -24.89 -32.30
N GLN A 198 0.30 -23.71 -32.56
CA GLN A 198 1.78 -23.58 -32.60
C GLN A 198 2.44 -23.45 -31.23
N SER A 199 1.69 -23.14 -30.17
CA SER A 199 2.24 -22.93 -28.82
C SER A 199 2.46 -24.22 -28.02
N ALA A 200 1.78 -25.32 -28.37
CA ALA A 200 1.84 -26.56 -27.60
C ALA A 200 3.19 -27.30 -27.68
N SER A 201 3.96 -27.14 -28.76
CA SER A 201 5.23 -27.87 -28.96
C SER A 201 6.50 -27.09 -28.58
N LYS A 202 6.40 -25.79 -28.29
CA LYS A 202 7.51 -24.91 -27.85
C LYS A 202 7.30 -24.26 -26.48
N ASN A 203 6.34 -24.76 -25.69
CA ASN A 203 6.21 -24.45 -24.26
C ASN A 203 7.34 -25.10 -23.44
N LYS A 204 8.60 -24.82 -23.80
CA LYS A 204 9.68 -24.75 -22.83
C LYS A 204 9.27 -23.64 -21.89
N ALA A 205 8.56 -24.02 -20.82
CA ALA A 205 7.91 -23.14 -19.86
C ALA A 205 8.71 -21.86 -19.76
N ILE A 206 8.19 -20.78 -20.35
CA ILE A 206 8.72 -19.46 -20.09
C ILE A 206 8.55 -19.35 -18.59
N THR A 207 9.63 -19.65 -17.88
CA THR A 207 9.71 -19.55 -16.44
C THR A 207 9.73 -18.06 -16.23
N ALA A 208 8.53 -17.48 -16.24
CA ALA A 208 8.29 -16.07 -16.12
C ALA A 208 9.04 -15.63 -14.87
N SER A 209 10.16 -14.97 -15.11
CA SER A 209 11.11 -14.60 -14.08
C SER A 209 10.54 -13.36 -13.42
N LEU A 210 10.76 -13.26 -12.11
CA LEU A 210 10.52 -12.01 -11.41
C LEU A 210 11.42 -10.92 -12.03
N PRO A 211 10.93 -9.68 -12.12
CA PRO A 211 11.77 -8.58 -12.57
C PRO A 211 12.95 -8.41 -11.60
N THR A 212 14.10 -7.99 -12.11
CA THR A 212 15.21 -7.57 -11.26
C THR A 212 14.93 -6.17 -10.72
N THR A 213 15.56 -5.83 -9.60
CA THR A 213 15.43 -4.52 -8.95
C THR A 213 15.88 -3.40 -9.88
N ASP A 214 17.02 -3.58 -10.56
CA ASP A 214 17.51 -2.63 -11.58
C ASP A 214 16.52 -2.45 -12.75
N PHE A 215 15.85 -3.53 -13.13
CA PHE A 215 14.86 -3.48 -14.19
C PHE A 215 13.62 -2.69 -13.77
N VAL A 216 13.07 -2.93 -12.56
CA VAL A 216 11.96 -2.13 -12.00
C VAL A 216 12.35 -0.65 -11.94
N HIS A 217 13.53 -0.36 -11.42
CA HIS A 217 14.09 0.99 -11.33
C HIS A 217 14.16 1.74 -12.66
N ARG A 218 14.54 1.04 -13.73
CA ARG A 218 14.63 1.61 -15.07
C ARG A 218 13.26 1.80 -15.71
N VAL A 219 12.40 0.79 -15.59
CA VAL A 219 11.09 0.77 -16.26
C VAL A 219 10.10 1.75 -15.62
N LEU A 220 10.17 1.91 -14.29
CA LEU A 220 9.24 2.75 -13.51
C LEU A 220 9.91 4.00 -12.92
N GLU A 221 11.14 4.29 -13.33
CA GLU A 221 11.92 5.48 -12.96
C GLU A 221 12.09 5.70 -11.43
N THR A 222 12.17 4.62 -10.67
CA THR A 222 12.27 4.68 -9.20
C THR A 222 13.71 4.81 -8.69
N ARG A 223 14.72 4.96 -9.57
CA ARG A 223 16.14 5.12 -9.17
C ARG A 223 16.40 6.36 -8.31
N ARG A 224 15.61 7.40 -8.53
CA ARG A 224 15.73 8.69 -7.83
C ARG A 224 15.03 8.70 -6.46
N TRP A 225 14.35 7.62 -6.10
CA TRP A 225 13.63 7.55 -4.84
C TRP A 225 14.60 7.30 -3.69
N SER A 226 14.35 7.94 -2.55
CA SER A 226 15.12 7.69 -1.34
C SER A 226 15.09 6.20 -0.99
N PRO A 227 16.24 5.54 -0.78
CA PRO A 227 16.27 4.16 -0.33
C PRO A 227 15.91 4.03 1.16
N HIS A 228 15.90 5.15 1.90
CA HIS A 228 15.69 5.19 3.34
C HIS A 228 14.30 5.71 3.69
N LYS A 229 13.73 5.16 4.76
CA LYS A 229 12.51 5.67 5.38
C LYS A 229 12.80 7.02 6.03
N ASN A 230 12.02 8.05 5.70
CA ASN A 230 12.19 9.40 6.23
C ASN A 230 10.84 10.03 6.60
N ASN A 231 10.20 9.45 7.62
CA ASN A 231 8.93 9.95 8.17
C ASN A 231 8.99 11.42 8.59
N PRO A 232 10.07 11.92 9.24
CA PRO A 232 10.18 13.34 9.58
C PRO A 232 10.09 14.26 8.37
N ALA A 233 10.74 13.90 7.25
CA ALA A 233 10.67 14.71 6.03
C ALA A 233 9.25 14.71 5.43
N VAL A 234 8.55 13.58 5.45
CA VAL A 234 7.14 13.50 4.99
C VAL A 234 6.25 14.39 5.87
N TYR A 235 6.41 14.32 7.19
CA TYR A 235 5.66 15.17 8.13
C TYR A 235 5.94 16.66 7.88
N GLN A 236 7.22 17.04 7.75
CA GLN A 236 7.62 18.43 7.47
C GLN A 236 7.02 18.94 6.16
N GLN A 237 7.02 18.13 5.10
CA GLN A 237 6.40 18.51 3.82
C GLN A 237 4.89 18.71 3.97
N LEU A 238 4.19 17.82 4.66
CA LEU A 238 2.74 17.94 4.91
C LEU A 238 2.41 19.17 5.76
N GLN A 239 3.24 19.46 6.76
CA GLN A 239 3.12 20.65 7.59
C GLN A 239 3.29 21.94 6.77
N GLN A 240 4.31 22.00 5.91
CA GLN A 240 4.52 23.13 4.99
C GLN A 240 3.35 23.30 4.01
N LEU A 241 2.80 22.20 3.52
CA LEU A 241 1.65 22.24 2.61
C LEU A 241 0.39 22.78 3.31
N CYS A 242 0.12 22.34 4.54
CA CYS A 242 -0.98 22.89 5.34
C CYS A 242 -0.83 24.39 5.59
N GLN A 243 0.38 24.84 5.89
CA GLN A 243 0.69 26.28 6.08
C GLN A 243 0.54 27.09 4.78
N THR A 244 0.78 26.46 3.63
CA THR A 244 0.56 27.08 2.30
C THR A 244 -0.92 27.20 1.98
N ILE A 245 -1.74 26.20 2.35
CA ILE A 245 -3.19 26.22 2.15
C ILE A 245 -3.87 27.22 3.08
N ALA A 246 -3.47 27.26 4.36
CA ALA A 246 -3.95 28.22 5.34
C ALA A 246 -2.81 28.66 6.25
N LYS A 247 -2.71 29.98 6.51
CA LYS A 247 -1.65 30.55 7.36
C LYS A 247 -1.50 29.87 8.73
N ASN A 248 -2.62 29.45 9.32
CA ASN A 248 -2.66 28.77 10.62
C ASN A 248 -2.87 27.25 10.49
N GLY A 249 -2.69 26.69 9.30
CA GLY A 249 -2.86 25.28 9.05
C GLY A 249 -1.77 24.44 9.70
N ARG A 250 -2.13 23.30 10.26
CA ARG A 250 -1.19 22.37 10.90
C ARG A 250 -1.55 20.91 10.67
N MET A 251 -0.55 20.05 10.76
CA MET A 251 -0.71 18.60 10.80
C MET A 251 -0.78 18.15 12.26
N VAL A 252 -1.90 17.51 12.60
CA VAL A 252 -2.13 16.88 13.90
C VAL A 252 -1.88 15.38 13.75
N SER A 253 -0.99 14.83 14.57
CA SER A 253 -0.84 13.38 14.69
C SER A 253 -1.94 12.84 15.60
N LEU A 254 -2.71 11.85 15.14
CA LEU A 254 -3.64 11.14 16.01
C LEU A 254 -2.91 10.14 16.90
N ARG A 255 -3.61 9.68 17.95
CA ARG A 255 -3.09 8.65 18.88
C ARG A 255 -2.55 7.46 18.11
N GLY A 256 -1.38 6.99 18.54
CA GLY A 256 -0.66 5.93 17.85
C GLY A 256 -0.13 6.39 16.49
N GLY A 257 0.27 7.67 16.36
CA GLY A 257 1.28 8.28 15.49
C GLY A 257 1.27 8.02 13.98
N GLY A 258 0.40 7.16 13.47
CA GLY A 258 0.40 6.70 12.08
C GLY A 258 -0.54 7.52 11.20
N LEU A 259 -1.59 8.10 11.79
CA LEU A 259 -2.55 8.90 11.05
C LEU A 259 -2.30 10.39 11.28
N LEU A 260 -1.84 11.06 10.22
CA LEU A 260 -1.66 12.49 10.18
C LEU A 260 -2.92 13.16 9.62
N LEU A 261 -3.49 14.12 10.34
CA LEU A 261 -4.66 14.87 9.93
C LEU A 261 -4.34 16.35 9.73
N ALA A 262 -4.79 16.90 8.61
CA ALA A 262 -4.79 18.34 8.41
C ALA A 262 -5.88 19.02 9.25
N ASP A 263 -5.47 19.98 10.08
CA ASP A 263 -6.29 20.88 10.87
C ASP A 263 -6.24 22.27 10.23
N LEU A 264 -7.29 22.61 9.47
CA LEU A 264 -7.45 23.87 8.74
C LEU A 264 -8.80 24.51 9.11
N PRO A 265 -8.91 25.86 9.14
CA PRO A 265 -10.19 26.55 9.34
C PRO A 265 -11.26 26.11 8.33
N LEU A 266 -12.50 25.96 8.79
CA LEU A 266 -13.61 25.44 7.95
C LEU A 266 -13.92 26.32 6.73
N ASP A 267 -13.68 27.61 6.85
CA ASP A 267 -13.89 28.64 5.83
C ASP A 267 -12.68 28.83 4.91
N THR A 268 -11.61 28.06 5.10
CA THR A 268 -10.41 28.12 4.25
C THR A 268 -10.81 27.95 2.77
N PRO A 269 -10.54 28.95 1.91
CA PRO A 269 -10.84 28.89 0.49
C PRO A 269 -9.91 27.90 -0.21
N LEU A 270 -10.46 27.05 -1.07
CA LEU A 270 -9.72 26.04 -1.83
C LEU A 270 -9.70 26.33 -3.34
N GLN A 271 -10.34 27.40 -3.82
CA GLN A 271 -10.49 27.73 -5.24
C GLN A 271 -9.13 27.77 -5.97
N THR A 272 -8.10 28.32 -5.32
CA THR A 272 -6.75 28.45 -5.87
C THR A 272 -5.83 27.29 -5.49
N VAL A 273 -6.28 26.37 -4.63
CA VAL A 273 -5.49 25.23 -4.18
C VAL A 273 -5.60 24.12 -5.24
N PRO A 274 -4.48 23.61 -5.75
CA PRO A 274 -4.49 22.44 -6.62
C PRO A 274 -5.17 21.25 -5.94
N PHE A 275 -6.01 20.51 -6.68
CA PHE A 275 -6.71 19.35 -6.09
C PHE A 275 -5.73 18.28 -5.58
N GLN A 276 -4.56 18.15 -6.20
CA GLN A 276 -3.48 17.27 -5.73
C GLN A 276 -3.02 17.62 -4.29
N ASP A 277 -2.95 18.90 -3.95
CA ASP A 277 -2.52 19.36 -2.63
C ASP A 277 -3.56 19.01 -1.58
N VAL A 278 -4.85 19.18 -1.92
CA VAL A 278 -5.97 18.72 -1.08
C VAL A 278 -5.87 17.22 -0.81
N LEU A 279 -5.63 16.40 -1.84
CA LEU A 279 -5.47 14.96 -1.65
C LEU A 279 -4.24 14.62 -0.80
N GLN A 280 -3.14 15.34 -0.96
CA GLN A 280 -1.91 15.10 -0.23
C GLN A 280 -2.08 15.32 1.28
N VAL A 281 -2.67 16.45 1.69
CA VAL A 281 -2.91 16.75 3.11
C VAL A 281 -3.94 15.84 3.77
N LEU A 282 -4.72 15.11 2.97
CA LEU A 282 -5.68 14.11 3.42
C LEU A 282 -5.10 12.70 3.54
N GLY A 283 -3.79 12.53 3.36
CA GLY A 283 -3.17 11.20 3.37
C GLY A 283 -3.37 10.43 2.07
N GLY A 284 -3.66 11.12 0.95
CA GLY A 284 -3.67 10.52 -0.38
C GLY A 284 -2.26 10.22 -0.92
N HIS A 285 -1.21 10.81 -0.34
CA HIS A 285 0.20 10.58 -0.70
C HIS A 285 0.52 10.73 -2.21
N VAL A 286 -0.18 11.60 -2.94
CA VAL A 286 -0.07 11.72 -4.40
C VAL A 286 1.18 12.47 -4.90
N HIS A 287 1.79 13.35 -4.10
CA HIS A 287 2.97 14.16 -4.50
C HIS A 287 4.21 13.31 -4.76
N ALA A 288 4.49 12.38 -3.86
CA ALA A 288 5.71 11.60 -3.88
C ALA A 288 5.53 10.23 -4.56
N CYS A 289 4.31 9.89 -4.98
CA CYS A 289 4.04 8.69 -5.76
C CYS A 289 4.48 8.84 -7.23
N GLY A 290 4.67 7.71 -7.90
CA GLY A 290 5.02 7.64 -9.31
C GLY A 290 4.39 6.44 -10.04
N PRO A 291 4.97 6.04 -11.20
CA PRO A 291 4.44 4.98 -12.05
C PRO A 291 4.28 3.62 -11.36
N LEU A 292 5.16 3.29 -10.40
CA LEU A 292 5.02 2.08 -9.59
C LEU A 292 3.72 2.07 -8.79
N ASN A 293 3.36 3.18 -8.14
CA ASN A 293 2.13 3.26 -7.35
C ASN A 293 0.91 3.12 -8.25
N ALA A 294 0.91 3.78 -9.42
CA ALA A 294 -0.17 3.64 -10.39
C ALA A 294 -0.32 2.20 -10.88
N LEU A 295 0.78 1.50 -11.17
CA LEU A 295 0.77 0.07 -11.52
C LEU A 295 0.19 -0.78 -10.39
N CYS A 296 0.62 -0.53 -9.14
CA CYS A 296 0.13 -1.26 -7.97
C CYS A 296 -1.37 -1.05 -7.76
N GLU A 297 -1.89 0.18 -7.91
CA GLU A 297 -3.33 0.46 -7.85
C GLU A 297 -4.09 -0.24 -8.99
N GLU A 298 -3.56 -0.19 -10.21
CA GLU A 298 -4.19 -0.83 -11.38
C GLU A 298 -4.31 -2.35 -11.23
N ARG A 299 -3.33 -2.97 -10.59
CA ARG A 299 -3.21 -4.42 -10.44
C ARG A 299 -3.71 -4.94 -9.10
N ASP A 300 -4.19 -4.04 -8.24
CA ASP A 300 -4.56 -4.29 -6.84
C ASP A 300 -3.48 -5.10 -6.10
N MET A 301 -2.23 -4.62 -6.22
CA MET A 301 -1.07 -5.23 -5.61
C MET A 301 -0.52 -4.34 -4.51
N TYR A 302 -0.14 -4.95 -3.39
CA TYR A 302 0.54 -4.24 -2.30
C TYR A 302 2.06 -4.21 -2.48
N GLN A 303 2.62 -5.25 -3.09
CA GLN A 303 4.06 -5.42 -3.27
C GLN A 303 4.38 -5.96 -4.66
N LEU A 304 5.45 -5.43 -5.25
CA LEU A 304 6.09 -6.00 -6.43
C LEU A 304 7.35 -6.76 -6.01
N TRP A 305 7.29 -8.09 -6.04
CA TRP A 305 8.41 -8.97 -5.72
C TRP A 305 9.48 -8.90 -6.80
N THR A 306 10.73 -8.66 -6.40
CA THR A 306 11.89 -8.75 -7.29
C THR A 306 12.59 -10.09 -7.15
N GLN A 307 13.36 -10.45 -8.17
CA GLN A 307 14.18 -11.65 -8.11
C GLN A 307 15.14 -11.62 -6.91
N GLU A 308 15.83 -10.49 -6.69
CA GLU A 308 16.82 -10.36 -5.63
C GLU A 308 16.19 -10.50 -4.24
N TYR A 309 15.01 -9.92 -4.03
CA TYR A 309 14.30 -10.04 -2.76
C TYR A 309 13.93 -11.50 -2.46
N VAL A 310 13.27 -12.18 -3.41
CA VAL A 310 12.89 -13.59 -3.25
C VAL A 310 14.11 -14.49 -3.09
N ASP A 311 15.18 -14.25 -3.86
CA ASP A 311 16.42 -15.02 -3.76
C ASP A 311 17.11 -14.87 -2.41
N ARG A 312 17.05 -13.68 -1.78
CA ARG A 312 17.58 -13.42 -0.42
C ARG A 312 16.72 -14.06 0.65
N LEU A 313 15.40 -13.90 0.58
CA LEU A 313 14.48 -14.53 1.53
C LEU A 313 14.57 -16.07 1.45
N ALA A 314 14.59 -16.64 0.25
CA ALA A 314 14.78 -18.08 0.05
C ALA A 314 16.14 -18.57 0.59
N HIS A 315 17.21 -17.78 0.39
CA HIS A 315 18.52 -18.13 0.95
C HIS A 315 18.50 -18.14 2.47
N TYR A 316 17.91 -17.10 3.07
CA TYR A 316 17.74 -16.99 4.51
C TYR A 316 16.96 -18.18 5.09
N LEU A 317 15.80 -18.50 4.51
CA LEU A 317 14.95 -19.62 4.95
C LEU A 317 15.68 -20.97 4.86
N LEU A 318 16.41 -21.23 3.78
CA LEU A 318 17.24 -22.44 3.66
C LEU A 318 18.37 -22.50 4.70
N GLN A 319 18.99 -21.37 5.04
CA GLN A 319 19.97 -21.33 6.13
C GLN A 319 19.33 -21.69 7.48
N ARG A 320 18.08 -21.28 7.72
CA ARG A 320 17.35 -21.64 8.94
C ARG A 320 17.01 -23.13 8.99
N CYS A 321 16.50 -23.68 7.89
CA CYS A 321 16.24 -25.13 7.76
C CYS A 321 17.49 -25.97 8.08
N ASN A 322 18.66 -25.54 7.59
CA ASN A 322 19.92 -26.27 7.80
C ASN A 322 20.44 -26.25 9.25
N ARG A 323 19.96 -25.34 10.11
CA ARG A 323 20.36 -25.30 11.53
C ARG A 323 19.61 -26.33 12.38
N GLN A 324 18.50 -26.86 11.88
CA GLN A 324 17.73 -27.91 12.55
C GLN A 324 17.53 -29.11 11.61
N PRO A 325 18.63 -29.80 11.20
CA PRO A 325 18.56 -30.84 10.17
C PRO A 325 17.74 -32.07 10.59
N GLN A 326 17.52 -32.25 11.89
CA GLN A 326 16.70 -33.33 12.47
C GLN A 326 15.21 -33.08 12.27
N HIS A 327 14.79 -31.82 12.12
CA HIS A 327 13.39 -31.42 12.09
C HIS A 327 12.92 -31.20 10.66
N GLU A 328 11.66 -31.55 10.37
CA GLU A 328 11.02 -31.08 9.15
C GLU A 328 10.76 -29.58 9.29
N THR A 329 11.04 -28.78 8.26
CA THR A 329 10.73 -27.35 8.29
C THR A 329 9.48 -27.05 7.48
N VAL A 330 8.51 -26.39 8.10
CA VAL A 330 7.33 -25.82 7.44
C VAL A 330 7.42 -24.31 7.48
N ILE A 331 7.23 -23.70 6.31
CA ILE A 331 7.15 -22.26 6.14
C ILE A 331 5.70 -21.92 5.84
N LEU A 332 5.05 -21.20 6.74
CA LEU A 332 3.64 -20.85 6.67
C LEU A 332 3.48 -19.39 6.29
N ASP A 333 3.08 -19.12 5.05
CA ASP A 333 2.79 -17.78 4.51
C ASP A 333 1.34 -17.40 4.83
N ILE A 334 1.15 -16.66 5.93
CA ILE A 334 -0.14 -16.26 6.50
C ILE A 334 -0.57 -14.90 5.96
N GLY A 335 -1.82 -14.81 5.51
CA GLY A 335 -2.31 -13.64 4.77
C GLY A 335 -1.68 -13.60 3.39
N ALA A 336 -1.52 -14.77 2.76
CA ALA A 336 -0.80 -14.92 1.51
C ALA A 336 -1.44 -14.18 0.32
N GLY A 337 -2.70 -13.74 0.45
CA GLY A 337 -3.46 -13.07 -0.59
C GLY A 337 -3.55 -13.92 -1.85
N ASP A 338 -2.70 -13.62 -2.83
CA ASP A 338 -2.67 -14.33 -4.11
C ASP A 338 -1.76 -15.57 -4.14
N GLY A 339 -0.96 -15.81 -3.09
CA GLY A 339 -0.05 -16.95 -2.94
C GLY A 339 1.22 -16.90 -3.80
N LEU A 340 1.47 -15.81 -4.53
CA LEU A 340 2.63 -15.74 -5.43
C LEU A 340 3.96 -15.77 -4.68
N LEU A 341 4.03 -15.16 -3.49
CA LEU A 341 5.26 -15.19 -2.67
C LEU A 341 5.66 -16.63 -2.33
N GLY A 342 4.76 -17.41 -1.73
CA GLY A 342 5.00 -18.82 -1.41
C GLY A 342 5.45 -19.64 -2.63
N ARG A 343 4.76 -19.49 -3.78
CA ARG A 343 5.15 -20.15 -5.03
C ARG A 343 6.56 -19.76 -5.49
N HIS A 344 6.90 -18.48 -5.44
CA HIS A 344 8.21 -17.99 -5.87
C HIS A 344 9.33 -18.46 -4.93
N LEU A 345 9.07 -18.56 -3.63
CA LEU A 345 10.00 -19.13 -2.66
C LEU A 345 10.27 -20.61 -2.91
N GLN A 346 9.23 -21.42 -3.17
CA GLN A 346 9.40 -22.84 -3.54
C GLN A 346 10.32 -23.00 -4.76
N ILE A 347 10.08 -22.20 -5.81
CA ILE A 347 10.89 -22.22 -7.03
C ILE A 347 12.35 -21.81 -6.74
N ALA A 348 12.56 -20.72 -6.00
CA ALA A 348 13.89 -20.21 -5.68
C ALA A 348 14.69 -21.20 -4.81
N MET A 349 14.06 -21.78 -3.79
CA MET A 349 14.68 -22.79 -2.94
C MET A 349 15.01 -24.08 -3.71
N GLY A 350 14.09 -24.57 -4.55
CA GLY A 350 14.33 -25.75 -5.39
C GLY A 350 15.55 -25.58 -6.31
N LYS A 351 15.68 -24.42 -6.96
CA LYS A 351 16.87 -24.09 -7.79
C LYS A 351 18.16 -24.12 -6.98
N ARG A 352 18.16 -23.60 -5.74
CA ARG A 352 19.33 -23.57 -4.85
C ARG A 352 19.73 -24.96 -4.35
N LEU A 353 18.77 -25.83 -4.07
CA LEU A 353 19.05 -27.21 -3.65
C LEU A 353 19.62 -28.06 -4.79
N LEU A 354 19.12 -27.87 -6.01
CA LEU A 354 19.63 -28.56 -7.20
C LEU A 354 21.08 -28.15 -7.54
N THR A 355 21.39 -26.87 -7.40
CA THR A 355 22.76 -26.35 -7.64
C THR A 355 23.74 -26.80 -6.56
N SER A 356 23.31 -26.85 -5.29
CA SER A 356 24.13 -27.32 -4.18
C SER A 356 24.43 -28.83 -4.26
N SER A 357 23.45 -29.63 -4.67
CA SER A 357 23.59 -31.09 -4.82
C SER A 357 24.66 -31.48 -5.85
N ARG A 358 24.84 -30.68 -6.90
CA ARG A 358 25.89 -30.92 -7.91
C ARG A 358 27.31 -30.70 -7.37
N ARG A 359 27.47 -29.80 -6.40
CA ARG A 359 28.77 -29.49 -5.79
C ARG A 359 29.12 -30.45 -4.65
N ASN A 360 28.14 -30.87 -3.86
CA ASN A 360 28.35 -31.63 -2.62
C ASN A 360 28.19 -33.15 -2.75
N LYS A 361 28.57 -33.75 -3.88
CA LYS A 361 28.46 -35.22 -4.09
C LYS A 361 29.27 -36.07 -3.08
N LYS A 362 30.13 -35.45 -2.25
CA LYS A 362 30.96 -36.11 -1.23
C LYS A 362 30.41 -36.05 0.20
N ASN A 363 29.41 -35.22 0.52
CA ASN A 363 28.85 -35.12 1.88
C ASN A 363 27.45 -35.74 1.95
N ASN A 364 27.25 -36.70 2.85
CA ASN A 364 25.97 -37.42 3.02
C ASN A 364 24.84 -36.56 3.64
N ASN A 365 25.09 -35.32 4.06
CA ASN A 365 24.06 -34.44 4.58
C ASN A 365 23.24 -33.81 3.44
N LYS A 366 22.17 -34.50 3.03
CA LYS A 366 21.16 -33.94 2.12
C LYS A 366 20.30 -32.94 2.88
N THR A 367 20.45 -31.65 2.58
CA THR A 367 19.47 -30.63 2.97
C THR A 367 18.09 -31.01 2.41
N LYS A 368 17.11 -31.20 3.29
CA LYS A 368 15.71 -31.39 2.92
C LYS A 368 15.13 -30.04 2.48
N ALA A 369 14.30 -30.04 1.44
CA ALA A 369 13.55 -28.85 1.06
C ALA A 369 12.45 -28.60 2.11
N PRO A 370 12.27 -27.36 2.60
CA PRO A 370 11.13 -27.06 3.46
C PRO A 370 9.82 -27.13 2.67
N THR A 371 8.75 -27.46 3.38
CA THR A 371 7.38 -27.36 2.87
C THR A 371 6.92 -25.91 3.00
N VAL A 372 6.46 -25.29 1.91
CA VAL A 372 5.89 -23.93 1.94
C VAL A 372 4.38 -24.03 1.74
N VAL A 373 3.62 -23.50 2.68
CA VAL A 373 2.15 -23.47 2.66
C VAL A 373 1.69 -22.02 2.68
N SER A 374 0.88 -21.61 1.71
CA SER A 374 0.25 -20.28 1.68
C SER A 374 -1.19 -20.39 2.13
N VAL A 375 -1.59 -19.55 3.09
CA VAL A 375 -2.93 -19.55 3.69
C VAL A 375 -3.53 -18.15 3.69
N ASP A 376 -4.83 -18.05 3.40
CA ASP A 376 -5.58 -16.80 3.43
C ASP A 376 -7.07 -17.09 3.65
N ASN A 377 -7.77 -16.30 4.45
CA ASN A 377 -9.20 -16.51 4.72
C ASN A 377 -10.13 -15.93 3.64
N GLY A 378 -9.58 -15.21 2.65
CA GLY A 378 -10.33 -14.60 1.56
C GLY A 378 -11.17 -13.38 1.97
N SER A 379 -11.03 -12.87 3.20
CA SER A 379 -11.81 -11.72 3.69
C SER A 379 -11.64 -10.46 2.83
N TRP A 380 -10.46 -10.29 2.23
CA TRP A 380 -10.14 -9.19 1.32
C TRP A 380 -10.51 -9.46 -0.14
N ARG A 381 -11.05 -10.66 -0.44
CA ARG A 381 -11.48 -11.09 -1.79
C ARG A 381 -10.38 -11.00 -2.83
N ILE A 382 -9.12 -11.19 -2.40
CA ILE A 382 -7.98 -11.30 -3.29
C ILE A 382 -8.08 -12.64 -4.02
N HIS A 383 -7.93 -12.61 -5.34
CA HIS A 383 -8.05 -13.81 -6.15
C HIS A 383 -6.72 -14.59 -6.14
N PRO A 384 -6.71 -15.86 -5.70
CA PRO A 384 -5.50 -16.67 -5.70
C PRO A 384 -4.92 -16.83 -7.12
N ARG A 385 -3.61 -16.58 -7.26
CA ARG A 385 -2.83 -16.79 -8.49
C ARG A 385 -1.86 -17.97 -8.36
N ALA A 386 -1.74 -18.51 -7.14
CA ALA A 386 -1.09 -19.76 -6.80
C ALA A 386 -1.98 -20.56 -5.82
N ALA A 387 -1.49 -21.72 -5.36
CA ALA A 387 -2.19 -22.51 -4.37
C ALA A 387 -2.23 -21.75 -3.03
N VAL A 388 -3.43 -21.48 -2.53
CA VAL A 388 -3.70 -20.84 -1.25
C VAL A 388 -4.78 -21.64 -0.54
N GLU A 389 -4.53 -22.05 0.70
CA GLU A 389 -5.52 -22.74 1.52
C GLU A 389 -6.45 -21.73 2.20
N PRO A 390 -7.78 -21.94 2.16
CA PRO A 390 -8.77 -21.02 2.70
C PRO A 390 -8.89 -21.14 4.23
N LEU A 391 -7.84 -20.78 4.97
CA LEU A 391 -7.75 -20.91 6.43
C LEU A 391 -7.59 -19.55 7.11
N SER A 392 -8.16 -19.40 8.31
CA SER A 392 -7.81 -18.30 9.22
C SER A 392 -6.39 -18.47 9.79
N VAL A 393 -5.90 -17.43 10.45
CA VAL A 393 -4.59 -17.45 11.12
C VAL A 393 -4.54 -18.56 12.17
N GLU A 394 -5.55 -18.63 13.03
CA GLU A 394 -5.69 -19.60 14.11
C GLU A 394 -5.81 -21.02 13.56
N GLN A 395 -6.65 -21.22 12.54
CA GLN A 395 -6.83 -22.53 11.89
C GLN A 395 -5.53 -23.04 11.28
N ALA A 396 -4.77 -22.16 10.62
CA ALA A 396 -3.48 -22.52 10.05
C ALA A 396 -2.46 -22.88 11.13
N LEU A 397 -2.40 -22.12 12.23
CA LEU A 397 -1.51 -22.43 13.36
C LEU A 397 -1.89 -23.74 14.06
N GLU A 398 -3.18 -24.01 14.26
CA GLU A 398 -3.66 -25.28 14.81
C GLU A 398 -3.31 -26.45 13.88
N GLN A 399 -3.52 -26.31 12.58
CA GLN A 399 -3.22 -27.35 11.62
C GLN A 399 -1.72 -27.61 11.45
N TYR A 400 -0.90 -26.57 11.49
CA TYR A 400 0.52 -26.65 11.13
C TYR A 400 1.50 -26.62 12.30
N VAL A 401 1.12 -26.17 13.50
CA VAL A 401 2.04 -25.95 14.64
C VAL A 401 1.68 -26.76 15.89
N ALA A 402 0.42 -27.19 16.04
CA ALA A 402 -0.11 -27.80 17.28
C ALA A 402 0.75 -28.95 17.89
N PRO A 403 0.59 -29.23 19.21
CA PRO A 403 1.51 -30.06 20.03
C PRO A 403 1.83 -31.47 19.52
N GLY A 404 1.05 -32.02 18.58
CA GLY A 404 1.36 -33.28 17.91
C GLY A 404 2.56 -33.22 16.95
N LYS A 405 3.14 -32.04 16.70
CA LYS A 405 4.20 -31.82 15.70
C LYS A 405 5.56 -31.43 16.30
N GLN A 406 5.93 -32.01 17.44
CA GLN A 406 7.17 -31.68 18.18
C GLN A 406 8.48 -31.83 17.37
N GLN A 407 8.46 -32.57 16.25
CA GLN A 407 9.62 -32.71 15.36
C GLN A 407 9.61 -31.73 14.17
N GLN A 408 8.76 -30.71 14.19
CA GLN A 408 8.65 -29.73 13.12
C GLN A 408 9.18 -28.36 13.54
N HIS A 409 10.11 -27.81 12.76
CA HIS A 409 10.51 -26.42 12.83
C HIS A 409 9.52 -25.57 12.02
N THR A 410 8.91 -24.56 12.63
CA THR A 410 7.92 -23.72 11.95
C THR A 410 8.39 -22.28 11.82
N ILE A 411 8.39 -21.77 10.59
CA ILE A 411 8.66 -20.37 10.29
C ILE A 411 7.41 -19.74 9.69
N VAL A 412 6.84 -18.72 10.32
CA VAL A 412 5.71 -17.96 9.76
C VAL A 412 6.23 -16.80 8.91
N LEU A 413 5.67 -16.61 7.71
CA LEU A 413 5.78 -15.39 6.93
C LEU A 413 4.43 -14.68 7.00
N CYS A 414 4.42 -13.37 7.20
CA CYS A 414 3.20 -12.58 7.11
C CYS A 414 3.51 -11.30 6.34
N SER A 415 2.86 -11.14 5.19
CA SER A 415 2.99 -9.94 4.36
C SER A 415 1.75 -9.07 4.51
N TRP A 416 1.92 -7.76 4.71
CA TRP A 416 0.81 -6.80 4.75
C TRP A 416 -0.25 -7.11 5.81
N MET A 417 0.19 -7.35 7.04
CA MET A 417 -0.70 -7.52 8.19
C MET A 417 -1.69 -6.34 8.27
N PRO A 418 -3.00 -6.57 8.49
CA PRO A 418 -3.97 -5.50 8.53
C PRO A 418 -3.60 -4.41 9.54
N MET A 419 -3.88 -3.16 9.17
CA MET A 419 -3.62 -1.99 10.00
C MET A 419 -4.31 -2.10 11.37
N GLY A 420 -3.55 -1.89 12.45
CA GLY A 420 -4.05 -1.92 13.83
C GLY A 420 -4.44 -3.30 14.35
N VAL A 421 -4.03 -4.37 13.66
CA VAL A 421 -4.31 -5.75 14.08
C VAL A 421 -3.00 -6.46 14.35
N ASP A 422 -2.79 -6.98 15.57
CA ASP A 422 -1.63 -7.83 15.85
C ASP A 422 -1.96 -9.31 15.64
N TRP A 423 -1.62 -9.91 14.50
CA TRP A 423 -1.67 -11.38 14.36
C TRP A 423 -0.49 -12.08 15.02
N SER A 424 0.58 -11.35 15.34
CA SER A 424 1.79 -11.97 15.86
C SER A 424 1.63 -12.47 17.30
N HIS A 425 0.64 -11.98 18.06
CA HIS A 425 0.26 -12.59 19.35
C HIS A 425 -0.06 -14.09 19.22
N LEU A 426 -0.76 -14.49 18.15
CA LEU A 426 -1.05 -15.91 17.90
C LEU A 426 0.22 -16.69 17.59
N PHE A 427 1.16 -16.10 16.82
CA PHE A 427 2.43 -16.77 16.52
C PHE A 427 3.21 -17.07 17.80
N ARG A 428 3.21 -16.11 18.74
CA ARG A 428 3.86 -16.23 20.05
C ARG A 428 3.13 -17.22 20.96
N GLN A 429 1.80 -17.18 20.99
CA GLN A 429 0.95 -18.12 21.75
C GLN A 429 1.12 -19.57 21.28
N TYR A 430 1.20 -19.79 19.97
CA TYR A 430 1.48 -21.12 19.39
C TYR A 430 2.96 -21.47 19.37
N HIS A 431 3.81 -20.64 19.98
CA HIS A 431 5.24 -20.91 20.16
C HIS A 431 6.01 -21.15 18.85
N VAL A 432 5.61 -20.47 17.78
CA VAL A 432 6.29 -20.51 16.48
C VAL A 432 7.78 -20.17 16.66
N ASP A 433 8.68 -20.94 16.06
CA ASP A 433 10.12 -20.77 16.29
C ASP A 433 10.64 -19.42 15.79
N GLU A 434 10.08 -18.95 14.66
CA GLU A 434 10.45 -17.70 14.02
C GLU A 434 9.29 -17.17 13.18
N TYR A 435 9.05 -15.86 13.21
CA TYR A 435 8.12 -15.23 12.27
C TYR A 435 8.77 -14.03 11.58
N ILE A 436 8.42 -13.81 10.32
CA ILE A 436 8.95 -12.77 9.46
C ILE A 436 7.80 -11.91 8.99
N LEU A 437 7.85 -10.62 9.32
CA LEU A 437 6.86 -9.65 8.91
C LEU A 437 7.40 -8.85 7.72
N ILE A 438 6.59 -8.71 6.67
CA ILE A 438 6.91 -7.98 5.45
C ILE A 438 5.84 -6.91 5.25
N GLY A 439 6.22 -5.64 5.19
CA GLY A 439 5.28 -4.55 5.04
C GLY A 439 5.85 -3.26 5.61
N GLU A 440 5.00 -2.26 5.75
CA GLU A 440 5.37 -1.01 6.39
C GLU A 440 5.43 -1.20 7.91
N CYS A 441 6.61 -0.99 8.50
CA CYS A 441 6.80 -1.16 9.95
C CYS A 441 7.03 0.18 10.62
N ASP A 442 6.61 0.34 11.88
CA ASP A 442 6.90 1.53 12.70
C ASP A 442 6.26 2.86 12.20
N ASP A 443 5.20 2.79 11.38
CA ASP A 443 4.38 3.94 10.94
C ASP A 443 2.86 3.67 11.04
N GLY A 444 2.45 2.49 11.53
CA GLY A 444 1.06 2.18 11.81
C GLY A 444 0.19 1.80 10.62
N THR A 445 0.77 1.45 9.48
CA THR A 445 0.00 1.06 8.30
C THR A 445 -0.08 -0.45 8.10
N CYS A 446 0.82 -1.24 8.70
CA CYS A 446 0.70 -2.70 8.81
C CYS A 446 0.86 -3.15 10.26
N GLY A 447 -0.04 -4.00 10.74
CA GLY A 447 -0.04 -4.46 12.14
C GLY A 447 -0.33 -3.35 13.15
N ASP A 448 -0.18 -3.66 14.44
CA ASP A 448 -0.16 -2.67 15.51
C ASP A 448 1.27 -2.17 15.79
N ASN A 449 1.48 -0.86 15.94
CA ASN A 449 2.83 -0.32 16.12
C ASN A 449 3.55 -0.84 17.36
N TRP A 450 2.82 -1.00 18.46
CA TRP A 450 3.41 -1.45 19.72
C TRP A 450 3.32 -2.97 19.85
N ASP A 451 2.14 -3.56 19.70
CA ASP A 451 1.94 -4.98 19.97
C ASP A 451 2.64 -5.88 18.93
N THR A 452 2.65 -5.44 17.66
CA THR A 452 3.32 -6.18 16.58
C THR A 452 4.80 -5.84 16.49
N TRP A 453 5.16 -4.55 16.48
CA TRP A 453 6.53 -4.11 16.17
C TRP A 453 7.35 -3.68 17.39
N GLY A 454 6.71 -3.35 18.51
CA GLY A 454 7.30 -2.77 19.72
C GLY A 454 7.95 -1.42 19.48
N ASN A 455 7.28 -0.54 18.73
CA ASN A 455 7.74 0.82 18.48
C ASN A 455 7.43 1.73 19.70
N PRO A 456 8.44 2.16 20.49
CA PRO A 456 8.21 2.88 21.75
C PRO A 456 7.49 4.21 21.59
N ALA A 457 7.57 4.85 20.41
CA ALA A 457 6.86 6.09 20.13
C ALA A 457 5.31 5.93 20.09
N TYR A 458 4.82 4.70 20.23
CA TYR A 458 3.41 4.32 20.11
C TYR A 458 2.94 3.50 21.31
N GLN A 459 3.77 3.38 22.35
CA GLN A 459 3.34 2.83 23.63
C GLN A 459 2.18 3.70 24.12
N SER A 460 1.00 3.08 24.29
CA SER A 460 -0.24 3.84 24.41
C SER A 460 -0.24 4.71 25.68
N ASP A 461 -0.64 5.98 25.52
CA ASP A 461 -0.74 6.92 26.66
C ASP A 461 -1.69 6.43 27.74
N GLU A 462 -2.63 5.51 27.48
CA GLU A 462 -3.48 4.92 28.52
C GLU A 462 -2.70 4.02 29.48
N VAL A 463 -1.68 3.31 29.02
CA VAL A 463 -0.78 2.57 29.92
C VAL A 463 0.03 3.57 30.72
N MET A 464 0.50 4.65 30.09
CA MET A 464 1.23 5.72 30.75
C MET A 464 0.35 6.48 31.76
N GLU A 465 -0.92 6.76 31.44
CA GLU A 465 -1.91 7.41 32.31
C GLU A 465 -2.34 6.47 33.42
N GLN A 466 -2.53 5.17 33.16
CA GLN A 466 -2.83 4.20 34.22
C GLN A 466 -1.65 3.97 35.15
N GLU A 467 -0.42 3.89 34.63
CA GLU A 467 0.82 3.80 35.42
C GLU A 467 1.07 5.10 36.20
N LEU A 468 0.85 6.27 35.58
CA LEU A 468 0.95 7.57 36.24
C LEU A 468 -0.12 7.72 37.33
N MET A 469 -1.35 7.29 37.07
CA MET A 469 -2.42 7.28 38.07
C MET A 469 -2.15 6.28 39.19
N ALA A 470 -1.55 5.12 38.92
CA ALA A 470 -1.14 4.16 39.94
C ALA A 470 0.00 4.71 40.82
N ALA A 471 1.01 5.35 40.22
CA ALA A 471 2.12 5.98 40.93
C ALA A 471 1.64 7.14 41.84
N LEU A 472 0.67 7.93 41.38
CA LEU A 472 0.06 9.00 42.19
C LEU A 472 -0.79 8.48 43.37
N VAL A 473 -1.24 7.23 43.32
CA VAL A 473 -2.00 6.59 44.41
C VAL A 473 -1.07 5.98 45.47
N GLU A 474 0.09 5.44 45.07
CA GLU A 474 1.07 4.88 46.00
C GLU A 474 1.78 5.94 46.85
N ASP A 475 2.00 7.15 46.31
CA ASP A 475 2.65 8.26 47.03
C ASP A 475 1.74 8.93 48.07
N GLN A 476 0.43 8.61 48.08
CA GLN A 476 -0.54 9.16 49.04
C GLN A 476 -0.75 8.28 50.28
N THR A 477 -0.12 7.11 50.38
CA THR A 477 -0.33 6.20 51.52
C THR A 477 0.72 6.27 52.63
N ASP A 478 1.80 7.05 52.47
CA ASP A 478 2.92 7.02 53.43
C ASP A 478 3.16 8.31 54.25
N ASP A 479 2.38 9.38 54.06
CA ASP A 479 2.74 10.72 54.58
C ASP A 479 1.75 11.34 55.59
N ASP A 480 1.22 10.53 56.50
CA ASP A 480 0.44 11.02 57.65
C ASP A 480 1.30 11.27 58.91
N ASN A 481 2.65 11.35 58.80
CA ASN A 481 3.47 11.51 60.01
C ASN A 481 4.87 12.12 59.82
N ASN A 482 5.01 13.35 59.32
CA ASN A 482 5.88 14.31 60.02
C ASN A 482 5.71 15.76 59.58
N ASN A 483 5.31 16.54 60.57
CA ASN A 483 5.34 17.98 60.64
C ASN A 483 6.81 18.44 60.80
N ASP A 484 7.39 19.16 59.84
CA ASP A 484 8.26 20.28 60.22
C ASP A 484 8.59 21.27 59.08
N ASN A 485 8.48 22.53 59.49
CA ASN A 485 8.70 23.76 58.75
C ASN A 485 10.13 23.88 58.18
N ASN A 486 10.28 24.14 56.87
CA ASN A 486 11.29 25.10 56.43
C ASN A 486 11.03 25.67 55.03
N SER A 487 10.94 26.99 54.96
CA SER A 487 10.78 27.80 53.74
C SER A 487 12.14 28.11 53.12
N GLY A 488 12.41 27.57 51.93
CA GLY A 488 13.61 27.88 51.15
C GLY A 488 13.29 27.93 49.66
N SER A 489 13.24 29.13 49.10
CA SER A 489 13.09 29.43 47.68
C SER A 489 14.29 28.90 46.87
N HIS A 490 14.04 27.98 45.95
CA HIS A 490 15.03 27.55 44.96
C HIS A 490 14.42 27.57 43.57
N ASP A 491 14.93 28.50 42.76
CA ASP A 491 14.74 28.59 41.31
C ASP A 491 15.25 27.28 40.67
N LYS A 492 14.33 26.49 40.12
CA LYS A 492 14.65 25.29 39.34
C LYS A 492 14.54 25.63 37.87
N GLU A 493 15.68 25.60 37.20
CA GLU A 493 15.80 25.56 35.74
C GLU A 493 15.09 24.29 35.22
N GLU A 494 14.14 24.49 34.31
CA GLU A 494 13.44 23.45 33.56
C GLU A 494 14.42 22.80 32.56
N GLU A 495 15.27 21.89 33.04
CA GLU A 495 15.86 20.88 32.16
C GLU A 495 14.77 19.85 31.85
N GLU A 496 14.22 19.92 30.64
CA GLU A 496 13.44 18.84 29.99
C GLU A 496 14.35 17.62 29.73
N GLY A 497 14.88 17.03 30.80
CA GLY A 497 15.43 15.69 30.77
C GLY A 497 14.26 14.73 30.78
N HIS A 498 13.88 14.21 29.61
CA HIS A 498 13.09 12.98 29.51
C HIS A 498 13.83 11.89 30.29
N MET A 499 13.50 11.75 31.57
CA MET A 499 13.87 10.57 32.35
C MET A 499 13.23 9.39 31.64
N ALA A 500 14.05 8.56 31.01
CA ALA A 500 13.62 7.28 30.51
C ALA A 500 13.12 6.48 31.72
N THR A 501 11.81 6.47 31.92
CA THR A 501 11.16 5.48 32.78
C THR A 501 11.67 4.11 32.35
N GLU A 502 11.93 3.21 33.31
CA GLU A 502 12.32 1.83 33.02
C GLU A 502 11.24 1.20 32.12
N GLY A 503 11.47 1.30 30.81
CA GLY A 503 10.42 1.19 29.82
C GLY A 503 9.87 -0.22 29.76
N THR A 504 8.54 -0.33 29.79
CA THR A 504 7.82 -1.58 29.57
C THR A 504 8.36 -2.27 28.32
N LEU A 505 8.87 -3.49 28.49
CA LEU A 505 9.39 -4.25 27.36
C LEU A 505 8.26 -4.56 26.37
N PRO A 506 8.52 -4.49 25.06
CA PRO A 506 7.50 -4.82 24.07
C PRO A 506 7.11 -6.29 24.17
N GLN A 507 5.84 -6.61 23.88
CA GLN A 507 5.25 -7.93 24.11
C GLN A 507 6.06 -9.07 23.49
N TYR A 508 6.61 -8.89 22.29
CA TYR A 508 7.43 -9.91 21.66
C TYR A 508 8.70 -10.24 22.47
N GLN A 509 9.30 -9.29 23.19
CA GLN A 509 10.46 -9.55 24.05
C GLN A 509 10.05 -10.30 25.31
N VAL A 510 8.91 -9.92 25.91
CA VAL A 510 8.32 -10.63 27.06
C VAL A 510 8.06 -12.10 26.71
N ASP A 511 7.58 -12.36 25.50
CA ASP A 511 7.32 -13.70 24.97
C ASP A 511 8.59 -14.45 24.51
N GLY A 512 9.77 -13.86 24.72
CA GLY A 512 11.06 -14.46 24.41
C GLY A 512 11.43 -14.44 22.93
N TYR A 513 11.06 -13.38 22.19
CA TYR A 513 11.49 -13.16 20.81
C TYR A 513 12.45 -11.97 20.70
N LYS A 514 13.40 -12.09 19.77
CA LYS A 514 14.32 -11.03 19.39
C LYS A 514 13.95 -10.49 18.00
N ARG A 515 13.72 -9.18 17.93
CA ARG A 515 13.54 -8.41 16.68
C ARG A 515 14.89 -8.26 15.95
N ILE A 516 14.89 -8.48 14.64
CA ILE A 516 16.05 -8.38 13.76
C ILE A 516 15.60 -7.75 12.44
N ASP A 517 15.92 -6.47 12.26
CA ASP A 517 15.60 -5.73 11.04
C ASP A 517 16.51 -6.17 9.88
N LYS A 518 15.92 -6.36 8.70
CA LYS A 518 16.63 -6.73 7.46
C LYS A 518 16.76 -5.54 6.53
N ASP A 519 17.41 -4.48 7.02
CA ASP A 519 17.59 -3.24 6.25
C ASP A 519 18.34 -3.48 4.93
N ASP A 520 19.21 -4.49 4.87
CA ASP A 520 19.91 -4.89 3.64
C ASP A 520 18.96 -5.44 2.55
N TRP A 521 17.69 -5.72 2.87
CA TRP A 521 16.68 -6.20 1.93
C TRP A 521 15.77 -5.09 1.41
N ALA A 522 15.67 -3.96 2.12
CA ALA A 522 14.81 -2.83 1.76
C ALA A 522 15.03 -2.32 0.32
N PRO A 523 16.26 -2.27 -0.24
CA PRO A 523 16.46 -1.82 -1.62
C PRO A 523 15.74 -2.68 -2.67
N PHE A 524 15.46 -3.94 -2.38
CA PHE A 524 14.82 -4.90 -3.30
C PHE A 524 13.30 -5.00 -3.10
N GLN A 525 12.77 -4.26 -2.13
CA GLN A 525 11.34 -4.16 -1.84
C GLN A 525 10.74 -2.96 -2.56
N PHE A 526 9.56 -3.18 -3.14
CA PHE A 526 8.77 -2.20 -3.87
C PHE A 526 7.32 -2.35 -3.46
N SER A 527 6.83 -1.37 -2.72
CA SER A 527 5.47 -1.31 -2.20
C SER A 527 4.60 -0.30 -2.98
N ARG A 528 3.28 -0.52 -2.96
CA ARG A 528 2.26 0.46 -3.39
C ARG A 528 2.30 1.79 -2.64
N PHE A 529 2.90 1.81 -1.45
CA PHE A 529 2.98 2.98 -0.58
C PHE A 529 4.37 3.62 -0.57
N ASP A 530 5.37 2.97 -1.19
CA ASP A 530 6.67 3.58 -1.39
C ASP A 530 6.53 4.88 -2.18
N SER A 531 7.37 5.85 -1.85
CA SER A 531 7.37 7.16 -2.48
C SER A 531 8.80 7.61 -2.79
N ALA A 532 8.92 8.70 -3.55
CA ALA A 532 10.21 9.31 -3.85
C ALA A 532 10.98 9.77 -2.61
N ILE A 533 10.29 10.01 -1.50
CA ILE A 533 10.85 10.60 -0.27
C ILE A 533 11.14 9.52 0.78
N SER A 534 10.33 8.47 0.81
CA SER A 534 10.40 7.43 1.82
C SER A 534 9.99 6.10 1.21
N LYS A 535 10.90 5.13 1.27
CA LYS A 535 10.53 3.72 1.17
C LYS A 535 10.10 3.25 2.55
N THR A 536 8.88 2.76 2.62
CA THR A 536 8.20 2.45 3.89
C THR A 536 8.24 0.97 4.19
N GLY A 537 8.37 0.13 3.16
CA GLY A 537 8.49 -1.32 3.30
C GLY A 537 9.78 -1.75 4.00
N LYS A 538 9.64 -2.61 5.02
CA LYS A 538 10.75 -3.35 5.64
C LYS A 538 10.43 -4.83 5.75
N THR A 539 11.47 -5.61 5.99
CA THR A 539 11.35 -6.98 6.47
C THR A 539 11.97 -7.09 7.84
N VAL A 540 11.21 -7.61 8.80
CA VAL A 540 11.67 -7.78 10.17
C VAL A 540 11.48 -9.23 10.56
N VAL A 541 12.52 -9.80 11.17
CA VAL A 541 12.50 -11.17 11.69
C VAL A 541 12.37 -11.12 13.19
N PHE A 542 11.42 -11.87 13.74
CA PHE A 542 11.27 -12.12 15.15
C PHE A 542 11.64 -13.57 15.42
N ARG A 543 12.74 -13.78 16.12
CA ARG A 543 13.25 -15.12 16.41
C ARG A 543 13.10 -15.41 17.88
N ARG A 544 12.53 -16.56 18.21
CA ARG A 544 12.48 -17.02 19.59
C ARG A 544 13.91 -17.17 20.12
N THR A 545 14.22 -16.48 21.21
CA THR A 545 15.42 -16.79 21.98
C THR A 545 15.18 -18.17 22.55
N GLN A 546 15.94 -19.16 22.09
CA GLN A 546 16.00 -20.42 22.81
C GLN A 546 16.33 -20.03 24.25
N LYS A 547 15.44 -20.38 25.20
CA LYS A 547 15.89 -20.47 26.58
C LYS A 547 17.14 -21.31 26.46
N THR A 548 18.28 -20.70 26.73
CA THR A 548 19.49 -21.48 26.96
C THR A 548 19.00 -22.33 28.12
N GLU A 549 18.67 -23.60 27.85
CA GLU A 549 18.42 -24.54 28.91
C GLU A 549 19.68 -24.37 29.74
N GLU A 550 19.53 -23.69 30.88
CA GLU A 550 20.59 -23.61 31.86
C GLU A 550 20.98 -25.07 32.03
N ILE A 551 22.18 -25.36 31.57
CA ILE A 551 22.81 -26.66 31.61
C ILE A 551 22.85 -26.99 33.10
N GLN A 552 21.81 -27.65 33.59
CA GLN A 552 21.72 -28.25 34.92
C GLN A 552 22.17 -29.70 34.80
#